data_AF-A0A1B6K0W6-F1
#
_entry.id   AF-A0A1B6K0W6-F1
#
_cell.length_a   1.000
_cell.length_b   1.000
_cell.length_c   1.000
_cell.angle_alpha   90.00
_cell.angle_beta   90.00
_cell.angle_gamma   90.00
#
_symmetry.space_group_name_H-M   'P 1'
#
loop_
_entity.id
_entity.type
_entity.pdbx_description
1 polymer ?
#
loop_
_entity_poly.entity_id
_entity_poly.type
_entity_poly.pdbx_seq_one_letter_code
_entity_poly.pdbx_strand_id
1 'polypeptide(L)'
;YTGCRPECVINSDCDRSKACVNNKCRDPCPGTCGLNAECRVINHAPSCSCLPGFTGEPMSACHRPPPETVVPLNPCEPSPCGPYSVCRAVNGHAVCSCQPNYIGSPP
;
A
#
# COMPACT_ATOMS: atom_id res chain seq x y z
N TYR A 1 27.30 26.76 -42.28
CA TYR A 1 27.82 26.01 -41.13
C TYR A 1 26.62 25.52 -40.33
N THR A 2 26.23 24.27 -40.50
CA THR A 2 25.04 23.73 -39.84
C THR A 2 25.48 23.23 -38.47
N GLY A 3 25.28 24.04 -37.44
CA GLY A 3 25.63 23.69 -36.06
C GLY A 3 24.85 22.45 -35.60
N CYS A 4 25.51 21.57 -34.84
CA CYS A 4 24.84 20.43 -34.21
C CYS A 4 23.92 20.96 -33.11
N ARG A 5 22.62 20.75 -33.24
CA ARG A 5 21.64 21.06 -32.20
C ARG A 5 21.26 19.77 -31.47
N PRO A 6 21.18 19.77 -30.14
CA PRO A 6 20.70 18.62 -29.37
C PRO A 6 19.23 18.31 -29.68
N GLU A 7 18.82 17.06 -29.43
CA GLU A 7 17.43 16.62 -29.59
C GLU A 7 16.50 17.33 -28.59
N CYS A 8 16.97 17.50 -27.35
CA CYS A 8 16.30 18.23 -26.28
C CYS A 8 17.31 19.00 -25.43
N VAL A 9 16.83 20.07 -24.76
CA VAL A 9 17.58 20.80 -23.72
C VAL A 9 16.82 20.75 -22.39
N ILE A 10 15.49 20.67 -22.46
CA ILE A 10 14.61 20.53 -21.29
C ILE A 10 13.67 19.34 -21.45
N ASN A 11 13.13 18.84 -20.34
CA ASN A 11 12.17 17.73 -20.34
C ASN A 11 10.94 18.01 -21.22
N SER A 12 10.45 19.25 -21.22
CA SER A 12 9.29 19.67 -22.02
C SER A 12 9.52 19.62 -23.54
N ASP A 13 10.76 19.47 -24.02
CA ASP A 13 11.06 19.24 -25.43
C ASP A 13 10.74 17.79 -25.87
N CYS A 14 10.59 16.89 -24.90
CA CYS A 14 10.28 15.48 -25.12
C CYS A 14 8.79 15.20 -24.94
N ASP A 15 8.34 14.03 -25.44
CA ASP A 15 7.03 13.50 -25.07
C ASP A 15 6.89 13.32 -23.55
N ARG A 16 5.65 13.37 -23.05
CA ARG A 16 5.35 13.19 -21.61
C ARG A 16 5.87 11.87 -21.02
N SER A 17 6.07 10.86 -21.87
CA SER A 17 6.59 9.55 -21.51
C SER A 17 8.12 9.45 -21.56
N LYS A 18 8.83 10.54 -21.87
CA LYS A 18 10.30 10.58 -22.00
C LYS A 18 10.86 11.72 -21.18
N ALA A 19 12.13 11.63 -20.79
CA ALA A 19 12.88 12.69 -20.13
C ALA A 19 14.08 13.10 -20.98
N CYS A 20 14.52 14.35 -20.84
CA CYS A 20 15.73 14.81 -21.49
C CYS A 20 16.94 14.36 -20.70
N VAL A 21 17.66 13.36 -21.21
CA VAL A 21 18.83 12.78 -20.57
C VAL A 21 20.01 12.86 -21.54
N ASN A 22 21.07 13.57 -21.15
CA ASN A 22 22.24 13.79 -22.01
C ASN A 22 21.88 14.31 -23.40
N ASN A 23 21.00 15.33 -23.46
CA ASN A 23 20.55 15.98 -24.69
C ASN A 23 19.78 15.05 -25.67
N LYS A 24 19.21 13.95 -25.15
CA LYS A 24 18.35 13.01 -25.89
C LYS A 24 17.10 12.66 -25.12
N CYS A 25 15.98 12.49 -25.82
CA CYS A 25 14.73 12.06 -25.21
C CYS A 25 14.74 10.56 -24.97
N ARG A 26 14.85 10.14 -23.71
CA ARG A 26 14.93 8.73 -23.31
C ARG A 26 13.86 8.40 -22.29
N ASP A 27 13.44 7.14 -22.27
CA ASP A 27 12.59 6.62 -21.21
C ASP A 27 13.39 6.58 -19.89
N PRO A 28 12.95 7.27 -18.83
CA PRO A 28 13.63 7.23 -17.54
C PRO A 28 13.34 5.95 -16.73
N CYS A 29 12.44 5.06 -17.16
CA CYS A 29 12.07 3.87 -16.39
C CYS A 29 13.13 2.75 -16.25
N PRO A 30 13.93 2.42 -17.28
CA PRO A 30 14.87 1.31 -17.19
C PRO A 30 15.89 1.49 -16.05
N GLY A 31 15.82 0.62 -15.04
CA GLY A 31 16.75 0.60 -13.91
C GLY A 31 16.40 1.52 -12.74
N THR A 32 15.22 2.16 -12.74
CA THR A 32 14.81 3.03 -11.62
C THR A 32 13.98 2.35 -10.54
N CYS A 33 13.11 1.41 -10.93
CA CYS A 33 12.22 0.73 -9.98
C CYS A 33 12.77 -0.62 -9.51
N GLY A 34 12.34 -1.04 -8.33
CA GLY A 34 12.72 -2.31 -7.71
C GLY A 34 12.07 -3.54 -8.35
N LEU A 35 12.39 -4.71 -7.82
CA LEU A 35 11.80 -5.98 -8.28
C LEU A 35 10.29 -6.01 -8.01
N ASN A 36 9.50 -6.56 -8.95
CA ASN A 36 8.03 -6.63 -8.87
C ASN A 36 7.32 -5.27 -8.74
N ALA A 37 7.97 -4.20 -9.21
CA ALA A 37 7.37 -2.88 -9.35
C ALA A 37 7.10 -2.56 -10.83
N GLU A 38 5.99 -1.88 -11.10
CA GLU A 38 5.69 -1.24 -12.37
C GLU A 38 6.27 0.19 -12.37
N CYS A 39 6.95 0.55 -13.47
CA CYS A 39 7.39 1.91 -13.70
C CYS A 39 6.45 2.63 -14.65
N ARG A 40 6.02 3.84 -14.28
CA ARG A 40 5.23 4.73 -15.14
C ARG A 40 5.87 6.11 -15.15
N VAL A 41 5.98 6.71 -16.33
CA VAL A 41 6.54 8.07 -16.47
C VAL A 41 5.41 9.09 -16.29
N ILE A 42 5.52 9.93 -15.26
CA ILE A 42 4.56 10.99 -14.95
C ILE A 42 5.32 12.32 -14.98
N ASN A 43 4.95 13.22 -15.89
CA ASN A 43 5.61 14.52 -16.07
C ASN A 43 7.14 14.41 -16.26
N HIS A 44 7.58 13.53 -17.17
CA HIS A 44 8.99 13.27 -17.46
C HIS A 44 9.79 12.68 -16.29
N ALA A 45 9.14 12.30 -15.19
CA ALA A 45 9.77 11.65 -14.05
C ALA A 45 9.27 10.19 -13.93
N PRO A 46 10.16 9.24 -13.59
CA PRO A 46 9.75 7.86 -13.32
C PRO A 46 9.02 7.80 -11.98
N SER A 47 7.88 7.12 -11.96
CA SER A 47 7.08 6.81 -10.78
C SER A 47 6.96 5.29 -10.65
N CYS A 48 7.35 4.76 -9.50
CA CYS A 48 7.34 3.34 -9.23
C CYS A 48 6.15 2.97 -8.34
N SER A 49 5.41 1.95 -8.73
CA SER A 49 4.32 1.37 -7.93
C SER A 49 4.45 -0.15 -7.91
N CYS A 50 4.16 -0.79 -6.77
CA CYS A 50 4.16 -2.25 -6.72
C CYS A 50 3.09 -2.83 -7.65
N LEU A 51 3.38 -3.99 -8.26
CA LEU A 51 2.40 -4.71 -9.07
C LEU A 51 1.17 -5.09 -8.24
N PRO A 52 -0.01 -5.25 -8.86
CA PRO A 52 -1.22 -5.67 -8.16
C PRO A 52 -0.99 -6.95 -7.34
N GLY A 53 -1.31 -6.91 -6.05
CA GLY A 53 -1.11 -8.03 -5.12
C GLY A 53 0.29 -8.13 -4.51
N PHE A 54 1.18 -7.16 -4.76
CA PHE A 54 2.45 -7.01 -4.07
C PHE A 54 2.43 -5.78 -3.16
N THR A 55 3.20 -5.81 -2.08
CA THR A 55 3.37 -4.74 -1.10
C THR A 55 4.85 -4.52 -0.80
N GLY A 56 5.20 -3.42 -0.12
CA GLY A 56 6.57 -3.04 0.22
C GLY A 56 7.02 -1.74 -0.44
N GLU A 57 8.32 -1.64 -0.73
CA GLU A 57 8.95 -0.41 -1.23
C GLU A 57 9.17 -0.47 -2.76
N PRO A 58 8.46 0.34 -3.57
CA PRO A 58 8.54 0.27 -5.03
C PRO A 58 9.92 0.61 -5.64
N MET A 59 10.74 1.38 -4.92
CA MET A 59 12.11 1.71 -5.36
C MET A 59 13.12 0.60 -5.05
N SER A 60 12.86 -0.22 -4.03
CA SER A 60 13.77 -1.26 -3.56
C SER A 60 13.33 -2.63 -4.05
N ALA A 61 12.19 -3.12 -3.56
CA ALA A 61 11.57 -4.38 -3.97
C ALA A 61 10.14 -4.49 -3.39
N CYS A 62 9.24 -5.01 -4.21
CA CYS A 62 7.91 -5.42 -3.77
C CYS A 62 7.88 -6.94 -3.55
N HIS A 63 7.16 -7.36 -2.52
CA HIS A 63 6.99 -8.75 -2.11
C HIS A 63 5.50 -9.09 -1.96
N ARG A 64 5.16 -10.38 -2.00
CA ARG A 64 3.78 -10.79 -1.74
C ARG A 64 3.43 -10.51 -0.28
N PRO A 65 2.26 -9.93 0.02
CA PRO A 65 1.83 -9.77 1.40
C PRO A 65 1.74 -11.15 2.05
N PRO A 66 1.98 -11.24 3.36
CA PRO A 66 1.73 -12.47 4.08
C PRO A 66 0.27 -12.88 3.88
N PRO A 67 -0.03 -14.19 3.86
CA PRO A 67 -1.42 -14.64 3.83
C PRO A 67 -2.18 -13.93 4.96
N GLU A 68 -3.35 -13.40 4.65
CA GLU A 68 -4.22 -12.81 5.67
C GLU A 68 -4.50 -13.89 6.70
N THR A 69 -3.78 -13.83 7.82
CA THR A 69 -4.16 -14.59 8.98
C THR A 69 -5.49 -13.98 9.38
N VAL A 70 -6.57 -14.72 9.19
CA VAL A 70 -7.80 -14.53 9.95
C VAL A 70 -7.36 -14.66 11.41
N VAL A 71 -6.96 -13.54 11.99
CA VAL A 71 -6.82 -13.45 13.43
C VAL A 71 -8.24 -13.76 13.89
N PRO A 72 -8.47 -14.81 14.68
CA PRO A 72 -9.76 -14.96 15.32
C PRO A 72 -9.90 -13.69 16.15
N LEU A 73 -10.67 -12.72 15.66
CA LEU A 73 -11.08 -11.59 16.47
C LEU A 73 -11.79 -12.24 17.63
N ASN A 74 -11.13 -12.24 18.79
CA ASN A 74 -11.76 -12.68 20.00
C ASN A 74 -13.07 -11.88 20.06
N PRO A 75 -14.24 -12.52 20.09
CA PRO A 75 -15.51 -11.80 20.03
C PRO A 75 -15.69 -10.87 21.24
N CYS A 76 -14.83 -10.96 22.25
CA CYS A 76 -14.72 -10.05 23.38
C CYS A 76 -13.70 -8.91 23.21
N GLU A 77 -13.03 -8.76 22.07
CA GLU A 77 -12.05 -7.68 21.81
C GLU A 77 -12.29 -6.99 20.45
N PRO A 78 -12.78 -5.73 20.45
CA PRO A 78 -13.26 -4.97 21.61
C PRO A 78 -14.56 -5.57 22.18
N SER A 79 -14.75 -5.49 23.50
CA SER A 79 -15.90 -6.11 24.16
C SER A 79 -17.22 -5.50 23.66
N PRO A 80 -18.13 -6.29 23.08
CA PRO A 80 -19.48 -5.82 22.74
C PRO A 80 -20.35 -5.66 23.99
N CYS A 81 -19.96 -6.29 25.10
CA CYS A 81 -20.70 -6.22 26.35
C CYS A 81 -20.63 -4.81 26.97
N GLY A 82 -21.76 -4.36 27.50
CA GLY A 82 -21.87 -3.06 28.17
C GLY A 82 -21.05 -2.94 29.47
N PRO A 83 -20.95 -1.73 30.04
CA PRO A 83 -20.26 -1.52 31.32
C PRO A 83 -20.86 -2.40 32.43
N TYR A 84 -20.00 -2.85 33.35
CA TYR A 84 -20.35 -3.79 34.43
C TYR A 84 -20.77 -5.20 33.97
N SER A 85 -20.49 -5.55 32.71
CA SER A 85 -20.67 -6.90 32.16
C SER A 85 -19.32 -7.54 31.85
N VAL A 86 -19.22 -8.85 32.10
CA VAL A 86 -18.11 -9.72 31.75
C VAL A 86 -18.41 -10.39 30.41
N CYS A 87 -17.50 -10.24 29.45
CA CYS A 87 -17.56 -10.96 28.18
C CYS A 87 -16.90 -12.34 28.32
N ARG A 88 -17.58 -13.38 27.82
CA ARG A 88 -17.04 -14.74 27.71
C ARG A 88 -17.23 -15.25 26.28
N ALA A 89 -16.15 -15.63 25.62
CA ALA A 89 -16.21 -16.26 24.32
C ALA A 89 -16.72 -17.70 24.45
N VAL A 90 -17.93 -17.99 23.98
CA VAL A 90 -18.52 -19.34 23.98
C VAL A 90 -18.82 -19.71 22.52
N ASN A 91 -18.16 -20.76 22.03
CA ASN A 91 -18.37 -21.28 20.67
C ASN A 91 -18.14 -20.23 19.55
N GLY A 92 -17.17 -19.33 19.75
CA GLY A 92 -16.86 -18.25 18.81
C GLY A 92 -17.78 -17.02 18.89
N HIS A 93 -18.74 -17.00 19.81
CA HIS A 93 -19.63 -15.84 20.04
C HIS A 93 -19.33 -15.16 21.38
N ALA A 94 -19.56 -13.85 21.44
CA ALA A 94 -19.53 -13.10 22.68
C ALA A 94 -20.79 -13.42 23.49
N VAL A 95 -20.61 -13.94 24.70
CA VAL A 95 -21.68 -14.09 25.68
C VAL A 95 -21.41 -13.13 26.82
N CYS A 96 -22.34 -12.23 27.07
CA CYS A 96 -22.23 -11.22 28.12
C CYS A 96 -22.95 -11.69 29.38
N SER A 97 -22.30 -11.53 30.53
CA SER A 97 -22.87 -11.85 31.86
C SER A 97 -22.61 -10.71 32.83
N CYS A 98 -23.53 -10.39 33.73
CA CYS A 98 -23.30 -9.35 34.74
C CYS A 98 -22.14 -9.72 35.68
N GLN A 99 -21.38 -8.71 36.14
CA GLN A 99 -20.39 -8.89 37.21
C GLN A 99 -21.04 -9.35 38.53
N PRO A 100 -20.28 -9.97 39.46
CA PRO A 100 -20.79 -10.34 40.77
C PRO A 100 -21.45 -9.13 41.45
N ASN A 101 -22.67 -9.32 41.96
CA ASN A 101 -23.52 -8.30 42.61
C ASN A 101 -24.26 -7.32 41.67
N TYR A 102 -24.19 -7.49 40.35
CA TYR A 102 -25.01 -6.72 39.38
C TYR A 102 -26.18 -7.57 38.88
N ILE A 103 -27.38 -6.98 38.82
CA ILE A 103 -28.63 -7.65 38.41
C ILE A 103 -29.20 -6.89 37.21
N GLY A 104 -29.55 -7.61 36.13
CA GLY A 104 -30.08 -7.02 34.90
C GLY A 104 -29.93 -7.95 33.71
N SER A 105 -30.30 -7.47 32.52
CA SER A 105 -30.01 -8.17 31.25
C SER A 105 -28.75 -7.55 30.63
N PRO A 106 -27.63 -8.29 30.53
CA PRO A 106 -26.42 -7.81 29.87
C PRO A 106 -26.64 -7.74 28.35
N PRO A 107 -26.24 -6.65 27.66
CA PRO A 107 -26.24 -6.57 26.20
C PRO A 107 -25.04 -7.31 25.61
#